data_AF-A0A067N674-F1
#
_entry.id   AF-A0A067N674-F1
#
_cell.length_a   1.000
_cell.length_b   1.000
_cell.length_c   1.000
_cell.angle_alpha   90.00
_cell.angle_beta   90.00
_cell.angle_gamma   90.00
#
_symmetry.space_group_name_H-M   'P 1'
#
loop_
_entity.id
_entity.type
_entity.pdbx_description
1 polymer ?
#
loop_
_entity_poly.entity_id
_entity_poly.type
_entity_poly.pdbx_seq_one_letter_code
_entity_poly.pdbx_strand_id
1 'polypeptide(L)'
;MFSKTILAAVVLVAASATLAEPLPPTPCLKACFPKDHVCGEGQVLVPPTGDGDCFVCCVAPSPPPEPREVCLAVCLPEDAVCPDGRPLSGGNGCFNCCGPK
;
A
#
# COMPACT_ATOMS: atom_id res chain seq x y z
N MET A 1 34.93 -21.71 -54.65
CA MET A 1 33.56 -21.18 -54.49
C MET A 1 33.13 -21.37 -53.04
N PHE A 2 33.27 -20.33 -52.23
CA PHE A 2 32.88 -20.31 -50.81
C PHE A 2 31.36 -20.13 -50.72
N SER A 3 30.66 -21.01 -50.00
CA SER A 3 29.21 -20.88 -49.81
C SER A 3 28.82 -21.02 -48.33
N LYS A 4 28.24 -19.91 -47.85
CA LYS A 4 27.20 -19.80 -46.82
C LYS A 4 27.58 -20.02 -45.34
N THR A 5 27.96 -18.89 -44.75
CA THR A 5 27.45 -18.36 -43.49
C THR A 5 26.06 -18.85 -43.09
N ILE A 6 25.94 -19.47 -41.91
CA ILE A 6 24.68 -19.49 -41.14
C ILE A 6 25.01 -19.11 -39.70
N LEU A 7 24.77 -17.85 -39.38
CA LEU A 7 24.76 -17.29 -38.02
C LEU A 7 23.50 -17.80 -37.31
N ALA A 8 23.66 -18.66 -36.31
CA ALA A 8 22.58 -19.02 -35.40
C ALA A 8 22.49 -17.95 -34.29
N ALA A 9 21.58 -16.99 -34.46
CA ALA A 9 21.23 -16.03 -33.42
C ALA A 9 20.28 -16.71 -32.43
N VAL A 10 20.83 -17.16 -31.30
CA VAL A 10 20.06 -17.67 -30.16
C VAL A 10 19.45 -16.45 -29.45
N VAL A 11 18.17 -16.18 -29.71
CA VAL A 11 17.41 -15.14 -29.01
C VAL A 11 17.06 -15.65 -27.61
N LEU A 12 17.78 -15.14 -26.61
CA LEU A 12 17.47 -15.31 -25.19
C LEU A 12 16.18 -14.54 -24.86
N VAL A 13 15.08 -15.26 -24.68
CA VAL A 13 13.85 -14.69 -24.10
C VAL A 13 13.99 -14.73 -22.58
N ALA A 14 14.44 -13.63 -22.00
CA ALA A 14 14.42 -13.43 -20.56
C ALA A 14 12.96 -13.19 -20.11
N ALA A 15 12.33 -14.23 -19.58
CA ALA A 15 11.04 -14.11 -18.92
C ALA A 15 11.23 -13.37 -17.59
N SER A 16 10.90 -12.08 -17.56
CA SER A 16 10.84 -11.30 -16.32
C SER A 16 9.60 -11.73 -15.53
N ALA A 17 9.75 -12.72 -14.66
CA ALA A 17 8.76 -13.01 -13.62
C ALA A 17 8.88 -11.93 -12.54
N THR A 18 8.07 -10.88 -12.65
CA THR A 18 7.79 -9.99 -11.52
C THR A 18 7.00 -10.81 -10.49
N LEU A 19 7.70 -11.48 -9.57
CA LEU A 19 7.06 -12.00 -8.36
C LEU A 19 6.50 -10.79 -7.61
N ALA A 20 5.17 -10.66 -7.64
CA ALA A 20 4.45 -9.80 -6.73
C ALA A 20 4.94 -10.11 -5.31
N GLU A 21 5.40 -9.08 -4.61
CA GLU A 21 5.87 -9.19 -3.24
C GLU A 21 4.81 -9.91 -2.39
N PRO A 22 5.17 -10.95 -1.63
CA PRO A 22 4.20 -11.67 -0.81
C PRO A 22 3.60 -10.70 0.21
N LEU A 23 2.33 -10.33 -0.01
CA LEU A 23 1.56 -9.58 0.98
C LEU A 23 1.60 -10.34 2.31
N PRO A 24 1.72 -9.64 3.45
CA PRO A 24 1.77 -10.27 4.77
C PRO A 24 0.56 -11.21 4.93
N PRO A 25 0.71 -12.37 5.61
CA PRO A 25 -0.34 -13.36 5.68
C PRO A 25 -1.54 -12.80 6.47
N THR A 26 -2.49 -12.21 5.77
CA THR A 26 -3.79 -11.84 6.32
C THR A 26 -4.50 -13.12 6.73
N PRO A 27 -5.04 -13.23 7.96
CA PRO A 27 -5.78 -14.41 8.36
C PRO A 27 -7.01 -14.54 7.45
N CYS A 28 -7.06 -15.63 6.69
CA CYS A 28 -8.16 -15.99 5.83
C CYS A 28 -8.97 -17.12 6.45
N LEU A 29 -10.29 -17.08 6.26
CA LEU A 29 -11.15 -18.19 6.59
C LEU A 29 -10.89 -19.34 5.58
N LYS A 30 -10.71 -20.55 6.10
CA LYS A 30 -10.70 -21.77 5.29
C LYS A 30 -12.14 -22.16 4.95
N ALA A 31 -12.74 -21.45 4.00
CA ALA A 31 -14.09 -21.69 3.52
C ALA A 31 -14.19 -21.37 2.03
N CYS A 32 -15.16 -21.98 1.34
CA CYS A 32 -15.36 -21.79 -0.09
C CYS A 32 -16.65 -21.03 -0.35
N PHE A 33 -16.54 -19.84 -0.95
CA PHE A 33 -17.66 -18.95 -1.21
C PHE A 33 -17.85 -18.71 -2.71
N PRO A 34 -19.10 -18.44 -3.16
CA PRO A 34 -19.36 -17.98 -4.52
C PRO A 34 -18.88 -16.53 -4.73
N LYS A 35 -18.75 -16.11 -5.99
CA LYS A 35 -18.21 -14.79 -6.39
C LYS A 35 -18.98 -13.59 -5.83
N ASP A 36 -20.26 -13.76 -5.57
CA ASP A 36 -21.19 -12.75 -5.08
C ASP A 36 -21.33 -12.76 -3.55
N HIS A 37 -20.55 -13.59 -2.84
CA HIS A 37 -20.58 -13.63 -1.39
C HIS A 37 -20.09 -12.33 -0.75
N VAL A 38 -20.79 -11.89 0.29
CA VAL A 38 -20.42 -10.73 1.10
C VAL A 38 -19.77 -11.23 2.39
N CYS A 39 -18.47 -10.96 2.53
CA CYS A 39 -17.73 -11.27 3.75
C CYS A 39 -18.19 -10.39 4.94
N GLY A 40 -17.85 -10.81 6.16
CA GLY A 40 -18.14 -10.05 7.38
C GLY A 40 -17.41 -8.70 7.45
N GLU A 41 -17.76 -7.87 8.43
CA GLU A 41 -17.13 -6.56 8.63
C GLU A 41 -15.61 -6.65 8.72
N GLY A 42 -14.91 -5.79 7.96
CA GLY A 42 -13.44 -5.79 7.89
C GLY A 42 -12.82 -6.94 7.10
N GLN A 43 -13.60 -7.71 6.34
CA GLN A 43 -13.11 -8.77 5.47
C GLN A 43 -13.37 -8.47 4.00
N VAL A 44 -12.52 -9.01 3.13
CA VAL A 44 -12.62 -8.89 1.67
C VAL A 44 -12.68 -10.26 1.03
N LEU A 45 -13.47 -10.36 -0.05
CA LEU A 45 -13.58 -11.58 -0.85
C LEU A 45 -12.39 -11.66 -1.81
N VAL A 46 -11.53 -12.66 -1.62
CA VAL A 46 -10.31 -12.85 -2.41
C VAL A 46 -10.55 -13.99 -3.42
N PRO A 47 -10.21 -13.79 -4.71
CA PRO A 47 -10.33 -14.82 -5.72
C PRO A 47 -9.34 -15.98 -5.44
N PRO A 48 -9.63 -17.18 -5.97
CA PRO A 48 -8.72 -18.31 -5.85
C PRO A 48 -7.40 -18.04 -6.58
N THR A 49 -6.32 -18.60 -6.05
CA THR A 49 -5.03 -18.63 -6.73
C THR A 49 -5.09 -19.71 -7.82
N GLY A 50 -5.54 -19.36 -9.03
CA GLY A 50 -5.64 -20.26 -10.19
C GLY A 50 -7.04 -20.31 -10.82
N ASP A 51 -7.33 -21.33 -11.62
CA ASP A 51 -8.60 -21.51 -12.36
C ASP A 51 -9.78 -22.01 -11.50
N GLY A 52 -9.77 -21.72 -10.19
CA GLY A 52 -10.85 -22.12 -9.29
C GLY A 52 -12.04 -21.16 -9.35
N ASP A 53 -13.21 -21.63 -8.92
CA ASP A 53 -14.40 -20.79 -8.67
C ASP A 53 -14.60 -20.48 -7.17
N CYS A 54 -13.59 -20.80 -6.35
CA CYS A 54 -13.69 -20.79 -4.90
C CYS A 54 -13.08 -19.53 -4.29
N PHE A 55 -13.92 -18.69 -3.70
CA PHE A 55 -13.50 -17.45 -3.05
C PHE A 55 -13.32 -17.64 -1.55
N VAL A 56 -12.40 -16.90 -0.95
CA VAL A 56 -12.12 -16.92 0.49
C VAL A 56 -12.29 -15.52 1.07
N CYS A 57 -12.83 -15.44 2.29
CA CYS A 57 -12.86 -14.18 3.03
C CYS A 57 -11.57 -14.03 3.84
N CYS A 58 -10.84 -12.95 3.59
CA CYS A 58 -9.62 -12.60 4.31
C CYS A 58 -9.82 -11.28 5.05
N VAL A 59 -9.19 -11.13 6.22
CA VAL A 59 -9.16 -9.83 6.90
C VAL A 59 -8.51 -8.79 6.00
N ALA A 60 -9.19 -7.66 5.80
CA ALA A 60 -8.64 -6.56 5.04
C ALA A 60 -7.37 -6.04 5.72
N PRO A 61 -6.30 -5.72 4.98
CA PRO A 61 -5.15 -5.05 5.57
C PRO A 61 -5.65 -3.79 6.28
N SER A 62 -5.23 -3.61 7.54
CA SER A 62 -5.55 -2.40 8.28
C SER A 62 -5.02 -1.19 7.51
N PRO A 63 -5.78 -0.08 7.42
CA PRO A 63 -5.25 1.13 6.83
C PRO A 63 -3.94 1.49 7.55
N PRO A 64 -2.93 2.02 6.85
CA PRO A 64 -1.75 2.53 7.50
C PRO A 64 -2.17 3.54 8.57
N PRO A 65 -1.50 3.59 9.73
CA PRO A 65 -1.83 4.55 10.76
C PRO A 65 -1.79 5.95 10.15
N GLU A 66 -2.91 6.68 10.25
CA GLU A 66 -2.92 8.07 9.79
C GLU A 66 -1.82 8.84 10.52
N PRO A 67 -1.07 9.72 9.81
CA PRO A 67 -0.07 10.54 10.45
C PRO A 67 -0.73 11.36 11.55
N ARG A 68 -0.42 11.03 12.81
CA ARG A 68 -0.90 11.83 13.93
C ARG A 68 0.00 13.05 14.04
N GLU A 69 -0.55 14.22 13.73
CA GLU A 69 0.13 15.47 14.00
C GLU A 69 0.15 15.74 15.50
N VAL A 70 1.33 16.05 16.02
CA VAL A 70 1.56 16.53 17.38
C VAL A 70 1.88 18.01 17.31
N CYS A 71 1.12 18.77 18.08
CA CYS A 71 1.34 20.21 18.25
C CYS A 71 2.14 20.47 19.52
N LEU A 72 3.04 21.45 19.48
CA LEU A 72 3.56 22.04 20.72
C LEU A 72 2.38 22.57 21.54
N ALA A 73 2.41 22.41 22.86
CA ALA A 73 1.35 22.90 23.76
C ALA A 73 1.62 24.34 24.22
N VAL A 74 2.07 25.21 23.31
CA VAL A 74 2.54 26.56 23.63
C VAL A 74 1.87 27.53 22.66
N CYS A 75 1.10 28.50 23.16
CA CYS A 75 0.59 29.57 22.30
C CYS A 75 1.74 30.44 21.77
N LEU A 76 1.95 30.38 20.46
CA LEU A 76 2.82 31.28 19.71
C LEU A 76 2.03 32.47 19.15
N PRO A 77 2.69 33.63 18.95
CA PRO A 77 2.11 34.75 18.22
C PRO A 77 2.01 34.44 16.71
N GLU A 78 1.23 35.25 15.98
CA GLU A 78 0.91 35.05 14.55
C GLU A 78 2.12 35.15 13.62
N ASP A 79 3.16 35.88 14.04
CA ASP A 79 4.41 36.08 13.30
C ASP A 79 5.51 35.07 13.66
N ALA A 80 5.22 34.10 14.53
CA ALA A 80 6.20 33.09 14.90
C ALA A 80 6.54 32.15 13.73
N VAL A 81 7.78 31.67 13.72
CA VAL A 81 8.28 30.72 12.72
C VAL A 81 8.58 29.40 13.41
N CYS A 82 8.00 28.31 12.90
CA CYS A 82 8.31 26.98 13.39
C CYS A 82 9.75 26.59 13.03
N PRO A 83 10.45 25.80 13.87
CA PRO A 83 11.86 25.47 13.68
C PRO A 83 12.17 24.82 12.32
N ASP A 84 11.19 24.11 11.76
CA ASP A 84 11.32 23.41 10.47
C ASP A 84 10.77 24.21 9.28
N GLY A 85 10.40 25.48 9.47
CA GLY A 85 9.78 26.33 8.44
C GLY A 85 8.33 25.96 8.11
N ARG A 86 7.73 25.03 8.84
CA ARG A 86 6.32 24.61 8.70
C ARG A 86 5.34 25.71 9.14
N PRO A 87 4.12 25.75 8.59
CA PRO A 87 3.14 26.77 8.93
C PRO A 87 2.66 26.63 10.38
N LEU A 88 2.24 27.76 10.95
CA LEU A 88 1.51 27.80 12.20
C LEU A 88 0.08 27.27 12.00
N SER A 89 -0.39 26.48 12.96
CA SER A 89 -1.78 26.03 13.05
C SER A 89 -2.44 26.62 14.30
N GLY A 90 -3.58 27.28 14.14
CA GLY A 90 -4.30 27.91 15.25
C GLY A 90 -5.12 29.11 14.80
N GLY A 91 -5.62 29.89 15.77
CA GLY A 91 -6.46 31.05 15.53
C GLY A 91 -6.77 31.81 16.81
N ASN A 92 -7.43 32.95 16.69
CA ASN A 92 -7.76 33.83 17.83
C ASN A 92 -6.53 34.26 18.65
N GLY A 93 -5.40 34.50 17.98
CA GLY A 93 -4.17 34.96 18.63
C GLY A 93 -3.36 33.87 19.36
N CYS A 94 -3.71 32.59 19.19
CA CYS A 94 -2.92 31.47 19.69
C CYS A 94 -2.65 30.47 18.56
N PHE A 95 -1.37 30.28 18.27
CA PHE A 95 -0.88 29.41 17.22
C PHE A 95 0.05 28.34 17.78
N ASN A 96 0.19 27.21 17.09
CA ASN A 96 1.07 26.13 17.47
C ASN A 96 1.78 25.59 16.24
N CYS A 97 3.01 25.12 16.44
CA CYS A 97 3.68 24.32 15.43
C CYS A 97 3.18 22.88 15.55
N CYS A 98 2.45 22.40 14.54
CA CYS A 98 2.00 21.01 14.42
C CYS A 98 2.80 20.26 13.36
N GLY A 99 3.06 18.98 13.58
CA GLY A 99 3.74 18.14 12.60
C GLY A 99 3.76 16.68 13.01
N PRO A 100 4.27 15.78 12.17
CA PRO A 100 4.23 14.34 12.44
C PRO A 100 4.91 14.01 13.77
N LYS A 101 4.32 13.05 14.49
CA LYS A 101 4.89 12.49 15.72
C LYS A 101 6.22 11.80 15.50
#